data_AF-A0A433K1M0-F1
#
_entry.id   AF-A0A433K1M0-F1
#
_cell.length_a   1.000
_cell.length_b   1.000
_cell.length_c   1.000
_cell.angle_alpha   90.00
_cell.angle_beta   90.00
_cell.angle_gamma   90.00
#
_symmetry.space_group_name_H-M   'P 1'
#
loop_
_entity.id
_entity.type
_entity.pdbx_description
1 polymer ?
#
loop_
_entity_poly.entity_id
_entity_poly.type
_entity_poly.pdbx_seq_one_letter_code
_entity_poly.pdbx_strand_id
1 'polypeptide(L)'
;MSNLGHTEYRFSTQAQRHQGEVRVSPLFKRWLAISAKRTPATQLINHIYFNNLGLDRDQFDLPGANEKELTRALHQLEGESTLKTVVITLPASQGLMNAEEYKMIIGDLPYSKVFRELFTLANSEHHPSGVVDFKISPKVRTLLFGNESNQAQEIKKLLTNSFLSMGLKPGDYLSPAKRQSVWLHFTKFELTRYIINKLKPNSYNFSCKDAIDRGTVSSLYFNLHQSFNFGQPISKDEFERDLDIAAANVKGRGMNFHRRILWNAIDCFVNANYQDLIQDQRKSWLIYWRDMNCPHSRVSHLLHLRLQQYEQQLKKLSKTQINTDGHQLLATAKQLYEQKVNGQRLLLEVISRSSQFLSEKPTMASINAYKNLAQELKVNHPLLQILAGLMLGFLGVILFSFSLVEQAQAKINTGFFVADRDRLRSYIVTIAEKEEANISAGLSPLSPDVNSITI
;
A
#
# COMPACT_ATOMS: atom_id res chain seq x y z
N MET A 1 6.66 -13.04 14.67
CA MET A 1 5.21 -12.87 14.89
C MET A 1 4.46 -14.05 14.29
N SER A 2 3.88 -14.94 15.09
CA SER A 2 2.91 -15.93 14.60
C SER A 2 2.06 -16.49 15.75
N ASN A 3 1.05 -15.75 16.21
CA ASN A 3 0.02 -16.26 17.14
C ASN A 3 -1.04 -17.14 16.45
N LEU A 4 -0.77 -17.66 15.25
CA LEU A 4 -1.66 -18.54 14.49
C LEU A 4 -1.37 -20.04 14.69
N GLY A 5 -0.28 -20.40 15.40
CA GLY A 5 0.20 -21.79 15.41
C GLY A 5 0.70 -22.28 14.03
N HIS A 6 0.95 -21.35 13.10
CA HIS A 6 1.39 -21.61 11.73
C HIS A 6 2.66 -20.79 11.43
N THR A 7 3.61 -21.37 10.70
CA THR A 7 4.88 -20.71 10.34
C THR A 7 4.86 -20.21 8.89
N GLU A 8 5.12 -18.92 8.67
CA GLU A 8 5.42 -18.40 7.33
C GLU A 8 6.89 -18.63 6.99
N TYR A 9 7.16 -19.33 5.89
CA TYR A 9 8.50 -19.45 5.32
C TYR A 9 8.70 -18.46 4.18
N ARG A 10 9.84 -17.78 4.15
CA ARG A 10 10.23 -16.82 3.11
C ARG A 10 11.31 -17.42 2.21
N PHE A 11 10.91 -18.25 1.24
CA PHE A 11 11.82 -18.81 0.23
C PHE A 11 11.44 -18.39 -1.20
N SER A 12 12.43 -18.37 -2.09
CA SER A 12 12.27 -18.14 -3.54
C SER A 12 11.40 -19.23 -4.18
N THR A 13 11.07 -19.09 -5.47
CA THR A 13 10.31 -20.15 -6.15
C THR A 13 11.02 -21.50 -6.02
N GLN A 14 10.24 -22.54 -5.74
CA GLN A 14 10.75 -23.91 -5.63
C GLN A 14 10.60 -24.69 -6.95
N ALA A 15 10.14 -24.04 -8.02
CA ALA A 15 10.23 -24.57 -9.37
C ALA A 15 11.50 -24.04 -10.07
N GLN A 16 12.17 -24.91 -10.81
CA GLN A 16 13.44 -24.63 -11.47
C GLN A 16 13.50 -25.29 -12.83
N ARG A 17 14.42 -24.81 -13.68
CA ARG A 17 14.86 -25.55 -14.87
C ARG A 17 16.14 -26.30 -14.56
N HIS A 18 16.19 -27.57 -14.93
CA HIS A 18 17.41 -28.37 -14.89
C HIS A 18 17.55 -29.12 -16.20
N GLN A 19 18.66 -28.89 -16.91
CA GLN A 19 18.88 -29.46 -18.25
C GLN A 19 17.74 -29.12 -19.24
N GLY A 20 17.21 -27.89 -19.15
CA GLY A 20 16.11 -27.42 -20.00
C GLY A 20 14.71 -27.79 -19.49
N GLU A 21 14.58 -28.85 -18.70
CA GLU A 21 13.31 -29.34 -18.18
C GLU A 21 12.84 -28.59 -16.94
N VAL A 22 11.56 -28.24 -16.90
CA VAL A 22 10.94 -27.63 -15.72
C VAL A 22 10.57 -28.72 -14.71
N ARG A 23 11.01 -28.53 -13.46
CA ARG A 23 10.69 -29.41 -12.34
C ARG A 23 10.59 -28.65 -11.03
N VAL A 24 9.96 -29.26 -10.03
CA VAL A 24 10.07 -28.79 -8.65
C VAL A 24 11.40 -29.24 -8.05
N SER A 25 12.01 -28.39 -7.23
CA SER A 25 13.21 -28.67 -6.44
C SER A 25 13.08 -30.00 -5.69
N PRO A 26 13.97 -30.98 -5.93
CA PRO A 26 13.96 -32.25 -5.19
C PRO A 26 14.13 -32.05 -3.68
N LEU A 27 14.90 -31.04 -3.26
CA LEU A 27 15.08 -30.69 -1.85
C LEU A 27 13.76 -30.21 -1.22
N PHE A 28 13.00 -29.39 -1.95
CA PHE A 28 11.69 -28.94 -1.48
C PHE A 28 10.70 -30.10 -1.37
N LYS A 29 10.64 -30.98 -2.39
CA LYS A 29 9.83 -32.21 -2.32
C LYS A 29 10.19 -33.06 -1.10
N ARG A 30 11.49 -33.23 -0.82
CA ARG A 30 11.96 -33.98 0.34
C ARG A 30 11.56 -33.30 1.65
N TRP A 31 11.70 -31.98 1.73
CA TRP A 31 11.28 -31.20 2.89
C TRP A 31 9.77 -31.33 3.16
N LEU A 32 8.94 -31.25 2.11
CA LEU A 32 7.49 -31.50 2.20
C LEU A 32 7.18 -32.90 2.72
N ALA A 33 7.84 -33.92 2.18
CA ALA A 33 7.63 -35.31 2.61
C ALA A 33 8.00 -35.53 4.09
N ILE A 34 9.10 -34.92 4.57
CA ILE A 34 9.49 -34.99 5.99
C ILE A 34 8.47 -34.25 6.85
N SER A 35 8.03 -33.08 6.42
CA SER A 35 7.08 -32.25 7.16
C SER A 35 5.71 -32.95 7.26
N ALA A 36 5.22 -33.52 6.17
CA ALA A 36 3.96 -34.26 6.11
C ALA A 36 3.95 -35.52 7.01
N LYS A 37 5.10 -36.19 7.17
CA LYS A 37 5.25 -37.33 8.11
C LYS A 37 5.12 -36.92 9.58
N ARG A 38 5.49 -35.68 9.91
CA ARG A 38 5.36 -35.12 11.27
C ARG A 38 3.96 -34.57 11.55
N THR A 39 3.14 -34.41 10.51
CA THR A 39 1.77 -33.92 10.62
C THR A 39 0.81 -35.04 11.03
N PRO A 40 -0.08 -34.81 12.03
CA PRO A 40 -1.09 -35.78 12.42
C PRO A 40 -1.88 -36.33 11.22
N ALA A 41 -2.27 -37.61 11.28
CA ALA A 41 -3.04 -38.25 10.21
C ALA A 41 -4.35 -37.53 9.90
N THR A 42 -4.99 -36.96 10.94
CA THR A 42 -6.24 -36.18 10.86
C THR A 42 -6.10 -34.85 10.12
N GLN A 43 -4.88 -34.30 10.02
CA GLN A 43 -4.65 -33.04 9.33
C GLN A 43 -4.32 -33.31 7.86
N LEU A 44 -5.23 -32.89 6.98
CA LEU A 44 -5.18 -33.13 5.53
C LEU A 44 -4.09 -32.32 4.83
N ILE A 45 -3.92 -31.06 5.23
CA ILE A 45 -2.97 -30.13 4.63
C ILE A 45 -1.92 -29.73 5.68
N ASN A 46 -0.65 -29.95 5.35
CA ASN A 46 0.49 -29.52 6.14
C ASN A 46 1.04 -28.17 5.68
N HIS A 47 1.06 -27.92 4.37
CA HIS A 47 1.70 -26.73 3.81
C HIS A 47 0.89 -26.09 2.68
N ILE A 48 0.82 -24.75 2.66
CA ILE A 48 0.21 -23.97 1.59
C ILE A 48 1.28 -23.17 0.86
N TYR A 49 1.43 -23.41 -0.43
CA TYR A 49 2.30 -22.64 -1.30
C TYR A 49 1.49 -21.59 -2.05
N PHE A 50 1.57 -20.32 -1.63
CA PHE A 50 1.01 -19.22 -2.41
C PHE A 50 2.00 -18.78 -3.50
N ASN A 51 1.66 -19.14 -4.73
CA ASN A 51 2.43 -18.84 -5.92
C ASN A 51 2.01 -17.48 -6.51
N ASN A 52 2.97 -16.59 -6.67
CA ASN A 52 2.81 -15.27 -7.28
C ASN A 52 3.51 -15.18 -8.66
N LEU A 53 3.90 -16.31 -9.25
CA LEU A 53 4.36 -16.39 -10.65
C LEU A 53 3.17 -16.28 -11.61
N GLY A 54 3.44 -15.82 -12.84
CA GLY A 54 2.43 -15.81 -13.90
C GLY A 54 1.95 -17.21 -14.26
N LEU A 55 0.65 -17.32 -14.55
CA LEU A 55 0.00 -18.51 -15.10
C LEU A 55 -0.58 -18.22 -16.48
N ASP A 56 -1.17 -17.04 -16.64
CA ASP A 56 -1.85 -16.63 -17.86
C ASP A 56 -0.96 -15.68 -18.63
N ARG A 57 -0.01 -16.27 -19.36
CA ARG A 57 0.97 -15.55 -20.16
C ARG A 57 0.96 -16.03 -21.61
N ASP A 58 1.15 -15.06 -22.50
CA ASP A 58 1.36 -15.29 -23.93
C ASP A 58 2.70 -16.03 -24.12
N GLN A 59 2.76 -16.89 -25.14
CA GLN A 59 3.98 -17.56 -25.57
C GLN A 59 5.04 -16.58 -26.10
N PHE A 60 4.63 -15.42 -26.61
CA PHE A 60 5.54 -14.39 -27.09
C PHE A 60 6.13 -13.53 -25.95
N ASP A 61 5.54 -13.57 -24.75
CA ASP A 61 6.15 -13.06 -23.52
C ASP A 61 7.10 -14.14 -22.97
N LEU A 62 8.33 -14.22 -23.51
CA LEU A 62 9.29 -15.26 -23.10
C LEU A 62 9.49 -15.33 -21.56
N PRO A 63 9.66 -14.21 -20.83
CA PRO A 63 9.67 -14.24 -19.36
C PRO A 63 8.37 -14.81 -18.77
N GLY A 64 7.21 -14.39 -19.26
CA GLY A 64 5.91 -14.88 -18.80
C GLY A 64 5.66 -16.36 -19.09
N ALA A 65 6.00 -16.83 -20.28
CA ALA A 65 5.90 -18.22 -20.69
C ALA A 65 6.75 -19.12 -19.78
N ASN A 66 7.96 -18.67 -19.43
CA ASN A 66 8.79 -19.34 -18.43
C ASN A 66 8.07 -19.43 -17.07
N GLU A 67 7.51 -18.33 -16.56
CA GLU A 67 6.77 -18.35 -15.30
C GLU A 67 5.56 -19.29 -15.32
N LYS A 68 4.84 -19.33 -16.45
CA LYS A 68 3.70 -20.23 -16.67
C LYS A 68 4.09 -21.70 -16.57
N GLU A 69 5.21 -22.10 -17.15
CA GLU A 69 5.70 -23.48 -17.02
C GLU A 69 6.12 -23.81 -15.58
N LEU A 70 6.84 -22.90 -14.91
CA LEU A 70 7.20 -23.06 -13.50
C LEU A 70 5.96 -23.20 -12.61
N THR A 71 4.95 -22.34 -12.81
CA THR A 71 3.66 -22.42 -12.12
C THR A 71 3.00 -23.78 -12.34
N ARG A 72 2.93 -24.25 -13.59
CA ARG A 72 2.33 -25.56 -13.91
C ARG A 72 3.03 -26.71 -13.18
N ALA A 73 4.36 -26.69 -13.11
CA ALA A 73 5.11 -27.70 -12.37
C ALA A 73 4.88 -27.64 -10.85
N LEU A 74 4.73 -26.44 -10.26
CA LEU A 74 4.35 -26.33 -8.84
C LEU A 74 2.98 -26.98 -8.59
N HIS A 75 1.98 -26.71 -9.43
CA HIS A 75 0.64 -27.31 -9.30
C HIS A 75 0.63 -28.84 -9.36
N GLN A 76 1.64 -29.48 -9.96
CA GLN A 76 1.76 -30.94 -9.97
C GLN A 76 1.99 -31.53 -8.56
N LEU A 77 2.50 -30.74 -7.60
CA LEU A 77 2.69 -31.19 -6.22
C LEU A 77 1.40 -31.65 -5.55
N GLU A 78 0.26 -31.11 -5.96
CA GLU A 78 -1.04 -31.50 -5.40
C GLU A 78 -1.47 -32.93 -5.78
N GLY A 79 -0.88 -33.48 -6.84
CA GLY A 79 -1.10 -34.87 -7.26
C GLY A 79 -0.47 -35.88 -6.31
N GLU A 80 0.55 -35.47 -5.54
CA GLU A 80 1.25 -36.31 -4.58
C GLU A 80 0.61 -36.17 -3.19
N SER A 81 -0.45 -36.95 -2.93
CA SER A 81 -1.24 -36.87 -1.69
C SER A 81 -0.42 -37.05 -0.41
N THR A 82 0.70 -37.78 -0.48
CA THR A 82 1.63 -38.01 0.64
C THR A 82 2.37 -36.74 1.09
N LEU A 83 2.45 -35.70 0.24
CA LEU A 83 3.09 -34.43 0.57
C LEU A 83 2.18 -33.48 1.37
N LYS A 84 0.86 -33.76 1.46
CA LYS A 84 -0.13 -32.93 2.16
C LYS A 84 0.02 -31.42 1.84
N THR A 85 0.26 -31.09 0.57
CA THR A 85 0.55 -29.73 0.12
C THR A 85 -0.51 -29.24 -0.84
N VAL A 86 -0.82 -27.95 -0.77
CA VAL A 86 -1.65 -27.25 -1.75
C VAL A 86 -0.88 -26.11 -2.38
N VAL A 87 -1.13 -25.84 -3.66
CA VAL A 87 -0.50 -24.78 -4.43
C VAL A 87 -1.58 -23.86 -4.98
N ILE A 88 -1.59 -22.61 -4.53
CA ILE A 88 -2.59 -21.63 -4.91
C ILE A 88 -1.89 -20.51 -5.65
N THR A 89 -2.31 -20.23 -6.89
CA THR A 89 -1.77 -19.10 -7.66
C THR A 89 -2.68 -17.91 -7.53
N LEU A 90 -2.09 -16.77 -7.14
CA LEU A 90 -2.80 -15.51 -6.97
C LEU A 90 -2.10 -14.38 -7.76
N PRO A 91 -2.87 -13.43 -8.33
CA PRO A 91 -2.33 -12.38 -9.18
C PRO A 91 -1.40 -11.45 -8.42
N ALA A 92 -0.37 -10.92 -9.09
CA ALA A 92 0.65 -10.12 -8.41
C ALA A 92 1.29 -8.98 -9.22
N SER A 93 1.23 -8.97 -10.57
CA SER A 93 1.95 -7.95 -11.37
C SER A 93 1.36 -7.58 -12.74
N GLN A 94 0.34 -8.29 -13.23
CA GLN A 94 -0.31 -8.04 -14.52
C GLN A 94 -1.85 -8.09 -14.35
N GLY A 95 -2.60 -7.83 -15.43
CA GLY A 95 -4.06 -7.70 -15.37
C GLY A 95 -4.45 -6.56 -14.43
N LEU A 96 -5.35 -6.84 -13.46
CA LEU A 96 -5.75 -5.87 -12.44
C LEU A 96 -4.61 -5.44 -11.48
N MET A 97 -3.49 -6.16 -11.50
CA MET A 97 -2.28 -5.84 -10.72
C MET A 97 -1.23 -5.10 -11.55
N ASN A 98 -1.62 -4.49 -12.67
CA ASN A 98 -0.71 -3.74 -13.54
C ASN A 98 -0.09 -2.54 -12.81
N ALA A 99 1.17 -2.24 -13.14
CA ALA A 99 1.98 -1.17 -12.54
C ALA A 99 1.39 0.24 -12.69
N GLU A 100 0.45 0.45 -13.61
CA GLU A 100 -0.05 1.76 -13.99
C GLU A 100 -1.45 2.06 -13.44
N GLU A 101 -2.19 1.06 -12.97
CA GLU A 101 -3.58 1.22 -12.48
C GLU A 101 -3.69 2.26 -11.36
N TYR A 102 -2.69 2.32 -10.48
CA TYR A 102 -2.68 3.29 -9.39
C TYR A 102 -2.67 4.75 -9.87
N LYS A 103 -2.29 5.04 -11.12
CA LYS A 103 -2.31 6.41 -11.67
C LYS A 103 -3.71 6.86 -12.08
N MET A 104 -4.60 5.91 -12.38
CA MET A 104 -5.94 6.17 -12.90
C MET A 104 -6.92 6.38 -11.75
N ILE A 105 -7.15 7.64 -11.39
CA ILE A 105 -7.96 8.04 -10.23
C ILE A 105 -9.38 8.52 -10.58
N ILE A 106 -9.70 8.68 -11.87
CA ILE A 106 -11.03 9.06 -12.32
C ILE A 106 -11.98 7.89 -12.08
N GLY A 107 -13.07 8.15 -11.36
CA GLY A 107 -14.07 7.14 -11.00
C GLY A 107 -15.21 7.09 -12.01
N ASP A 108 -15.12 6.15 -12.95
CA ASP A 108 -16.11 5.94 -14.02
C ASP A 108 -16.66 4.50 -14.04
N LEU A 109 -16.18 3.62 -13.16
CA LEU A 109 -16.61 2.23 -13.09
C LEU A 109 -17.70 2.04 -12.01
N PRO A 110 -18.93 1.64 -12.37
CA PRO A 110 -19.96 1.38 -11.37
C PRO A 110 -19.56 0.25 -10.43
N TYR A 111 -19.86 0.39 -9.13
CA TYR A 111 -19.61 -0.64 -8.10
C TYR A 111 -20.05 -2.03 -8.55
N SER A 112 -21.27 -2.15 -9.08
CA SER A 112 -21.85 -3.44 -9.50
C SER A 112 -21.05 -4.10 -10.63
N LYS A 113 -20.52 -3.30 -11.56
CA LYS A 113 -19.68 -3.79 -12.66
C LYS A 113 -18.35 -4.31 -12.12
N VAL A 114 -17.70 -3.55 -11.24
CA VAL A 114 -16.42 -3.96 -10.62
C VAL A 114 -16.62 -5.19 -9.74
N PHE A 115 -17.66 -5.22 -8.90
CA PHE A 115 -17.95 -6.36 -8.04
C PHE A 115 -18.17 -7.64 -8.85
N ARG A 116 -18.94 -7.56 -9.94
CA ARG A 116 -19.16 -8.69 -10.86
C ARG A 116 -17.87 -9.15 -11.53
N GLU A 117 -17.04 -8.21 -12.01
CA GLU A 117 -15.73 -8.51 -12.60
C GLU A 117 -14.83 -9.28 -11.62
N LEU A 118 -14.69 -8.78 -10.38
CA LEU A 118 -13.87 -9.44 -9.36
C LEU A 118 -14.46 -10.80 -8.93
N PHE A 119 -15.78 -10.94 -8.89
CA PHE A 119 -16.45 -12.20 -8.59
C PHE A 119 -16.20 -13.26 -9.67
N THR A 120 -16.37 -12.90 -10.95
CA THR A 120 -16.03 -13.74 -12.10
C THR A 120 -14.57 -14.20 -12.05
N LEU A 121 -13.64 -13.28 -11.80
CA LEU A 121 -12.21 -13.58 -11.66
C LEU A 121 -11.92 -14.58 -10.52
N ALA A 122 -12.55 -14.40 -9.36
CA ALA A 122 -12.39 -15.30 -8.21
C ALA A 122 -12.94 -16.71 -8.45
N ASN A 123 -13.87 -16.87 -9.40
CA ASN A 123 -14.35 -18.17 -9.88
C ASN A 123 -13.45 -18.80 -10.95
N SER A 124 -12.27 -18.21 -11.24
CA SER A 124 -11.34 -18.66 -12.27
C SER A 124 -11.94 -18.62 -13.69
N GLU A 125 -12.90 -17.73 -13.93
CA GLU A 125 -13.45 -17.49 -15.25
C GLU A 125 -12.52 -16.61 -16.10
N HIS A 126 -12.70 -16.65 -17.43
CA HIS A 126 -11.90 -15.86 -18.37
C HIS A 126 -12.10 -14.36 -18.16
N HIS A 127 -11.04 -13.58 -18.36
CA HIS A 127 -11.07 -12.12 -18.28
C HIS A 127 -10.70 -11.49 -19.62
N PRO A 128 -11.31 -10.37 -20.04
CA PRO A 128 -11.03 -9.74 -21.34
C PRO A 128 -9.56 -9.37 -21.56
N SER A 129 -8.79 -9.13 -20.49
CA SER A 129 -7.36 -8.85 -20.61
C SER A 129 -6.49 -10.08 -20.90
N GLY A 130 -7.08 -11.29 -20.92
CA GLY A 130 -6.35 -12.56 -21.09
C GLY A 130 -5.47 -12.97 -19.90
N VAL A 131 -5.40 -12.17 -18.83
CA VAL A 131 -4.53 -12.38 -17.67
C VAL A 131 -5.33 -12.39 -16.38
N VAL A 132 -5.44 -13.55 -15.73
CA VAL A 132 -6.19 -13.74 -14.49
C VAL A 132 -5.25 -14.07 -13.32
N ASP A 133 -4.30 -14.98 -13.55
CA ASP A 133 -3.34 -15.50 -12.56
C ASP A 133 -4.01 -15.98 -11.26
N PHE A 134 -5.20 -16.56 -11.38
CA PHE A 134 -5.98 -17.03 -10.24
C PHE A 134 -6.31 -18.52 -10.42
N LYS A 135 -5.64 -19.37 -9.66
CA LYS A 135 -5.86 -20.83 -9.71
C LYS A 135 -5.86 -21.44 -8.32
N ILE A 136 -7.01 -22.01 -7.98
CA ILE A 136 -7.23 -22.93 -6.88
C ILE A 136 -7.77 -24.21 -7.51
N SER A 137 -7.14 -25.37 -7.27
CA SER A 137 -7.58 -26.62 -7.88
C SER A 137 -8.99 -27.02 -7.43
N PRO A 138 -9.75 -27.79 -8.24
CA PRO A 138 -11.09 -28.24 -7.85
C PRO A 138 -11.11 -28.95 -6.49
N LYS A 139 -10.10 -29.81 -6.23
CA LYS A 139 -9.93 -30.50 -4.95
C LYS A 139 -9.81 -29.52 -3.78
N VAL A 140 -9.00 -28.48 -3.92
CA VAL A 140 -8.83 -27.46 -2.88
C VAL A 140 -10.08 -26.60 -2.74
N ARG A 141 -10.77 -26.27 -3.85
CA ARG A 141 -12.08 -25.59 -3.81
C ARG A 141 -13.12 -26.41 -3.03
N THR A 142 -13.17 -27.73 -3.21
CA THR A 142 -14.04 -28.61 -2.40
C THR A 142 -13.67 -28.58 -0.92
N LEU A 143 -12.38 -28.58 -0.55
CA LEU A 143 -11.96 -28.46 0.86
C LEU A 143 -12.34 -27.10 1.47
N LEU A 144 -12.25 -26.04 0.68
CA LEU A 144 -12.56 -24.68 1.13
C LEU A 144 -14.06 -24.45 1.26
N PHE A 145 -14.83 -24.82 0.24
CA PHE A 145 -16.22 -24.39 0.07
C PHE A 145 -17.25 -25.52 0.15
N GLY A 146 -16.83 -26.78 0.00
CA GLY A 146 -17.71 -27.95 -0.06
C GLY A 146 -18.40 -28.10 -1.42
N ASN A 147 -19.27 -27.15 -1.78
CA ASN A 147 -20.04 -27.15 -3.03
C ASN A 147 -20.05 -25.76 -3.71
N GLU A 148 -20.55 -25.70 -4.95
CA GLU A 148 -20.55 -24.47 -5.76
C GLU A 148 -21.42 -23.34 -5.19
N SER A 149 -22.58 -23.67 -4.61
CA SER A 149 -23.48 -22.68 -3.99
C SER A 149 -22.79 -21.98 -2.81
N ASN A 150 -22.18 -22.77 -1.92
CA ASN A 150 -21.37 -22.25 -0.82
C ASN A 150 -20.16 -21.46 -1.31
N GLN A 151 -19.49 -21.91 -2.39
CA GLN A 151 -18.38 -21.16 -2.98
C GLN A 151 -18.83 -19.76 -3.41
N ALA A 152 -19.93 -19.67 -4.15
CA ALA A 152 -20.46 -18.40 -4.60
C ALA A 152 -20.82 -17.49 -3.41
N GLN A 153 -21.43 -18.03 -2.35
CA GLN A 153 -21.77 -17.29 -1.15
C GLN A 153 -20.54 -16.78 -0.40
N GLU A 154 -19.55 -17.64 -0.16
CA GLU A 154 -18.33 -17.27 0.57
C GLU A 154 -17.48 -16.28 -0.22
N ILE A 155 -17.30 -16.47 -1.53
CA ILE A 155 -16.56 -15.51 -2.36
C ILE A 155 -17.26 -14.14 -2.36
N LYS A 156 -18.61 -14.10 -2.49
CA LYS A 156 -19.37 -12.84 -2.38
C LYS A 156 -19.15 -12.17 -1.04
N LYS A 157 -19.18 -12.93 0.06
CA LYS A 157 -18.94 -12.41 1.42
C LYS A 157 -17.53 -11.83 1.54
N LEU A 158 -16.50 -12.55 1.11
CA LEU A 158 -15.11 -12.10 1.16
C LEU A 158 -14.86 -10.86 0.29
N LEU A 159 -15.48 -10.78 -0.89
CA LEU A 159 -15.45 -9.58 -1.72
C LEU A 159 -16.16 -8.42 -1.04
N THR A 160 -17.37 -8.62 -0.52
CA THR A 160 -18.09 -7.57 0.22
C THR A 160 -17.25 -7.02 1.37
N ASN A 161 -16.61 -7.89 2.16
CA ASN A 161 -15.67 -7.45 3.20
C ASN A 161 -14.54 -6.60 2.62
N SER A 162 -13.97 -7.01 1.48
CA SER A 162 -12.88 -6.28 0.83
C SER A 162 -13.29 -4.89 0.34
N PHE A 163 -14.49 -4.75 -0.22
CA PHE A 163 -15.03 -3.43 -0.60
C PHE A 163 -15.29 -2.56 0.64
N LEU A 164 -15.88 -3.13 1.70
CA LEU A 164 -16.16 -2.43 2.95
C LEU A 164 -14.88 -1.94 3.64
N SER A 165 -13.84 -2.78 3.72
CA SER A 165 -12.53 -2.39 4.28
C SER A 165 -11.85 -1.28 3.49
N MET A 166 -12.21 -1.12 2.21
CA MET A 166 -11.77 -0.04 1.33
C MET A 166 -12.72 1.17 1.32
N GLY A 167 -13.74 1.18 2.17
CA GLY A 167 -14.68 2.29 2.32
C GLY A 167 -15.66 2.44 1.15
N LEU A 168 -15.84 1.39 0.36
CA LEU A 168 -16.65 1.39 -0.86
C LEU A 168 -18.02 0.78 -0.58
N LYS A 169 -19.06 1.41 -1.08
CA LYS A 169 -20.45 1.03 -0.86
C LYS A 169 -21.18 0.77 -2.19
N PRO A 170 -22.24 -0.05 -2.19
CA PRO A 170 -23.13 -0.17 -3.35
C PRO A 170 -23.62 1.21 -3.79
N GLY A 171 -23.47 1.51 -5.09
CA GLY A 171 -23.81 2.80 -5.69
C GLY A 171 -22.60 3.68 -6.00
N ASP A 172 -21.43 3.39 -5.43
CA ASP A 172 -20.21 4.15 -5.72
C ASP A 172 -19.74 3.97 -7.17
N TYR A 173 -19.02 5.00 -7.65
CA TYR A 173 -18.20 4.91 -8.84
C TYR A 173 -16.72 4.79 -8.45
N LEU A 174 -16.07 3.77 -8.99
CA LEU A 174 -14.71 3.38 -8.68
C LEU A 174 -13.79 3.78 -9.83
N SER A 175 -12.59 4.17 -9.47
CA SER A 175 -11.50 4.31 -10.41
C SER A 175 -10.78 2.97 -10.59
N PRO A 176 -10.00 2.80 -11.67
CA PRO A 176 -9.13 1.62 -11.82
C PRO A 176 -8.17 1.46 -10.62
N ALA A 177 -7.66 2.56 -10.05
CA ALA A 177 -6.87 2.52 -8.81
C ALA A 177 -7.65 1.92 -7.63
N LYS A 178 -8.91 2.29 -7.41
CA LYS A 178 -9.76 1.72 -6.35
C LYS A 178 -10.03 0.23 -6.60
N ARG A 179 -10.32 -0.15 -7.85
CA ARG A 179 -10.49 -1.56 -8.25
C ARG A 179 -9.25 -2.40 -7.95
N GLN A 180 -8.06 -1.90 -8.30
CA GLN A 180 -6.79 -2.57 -7.96
C GLN A 180 -6.63 -2.73 -6.44
N SER A 181 -6.93 -1.70 -5.65
CA SER A 181 -6.83 -1.76 -4.18
C SER A 181 -7.74 -2.82 -3.58
N VAL A 182 -8.99 -2.91 -4.04
CA VAL A 182 -9.94 -3.96 -3.62
C VAL A 182 -9.43 -5.34 -4.02
N TRP A 183 -8.94 -5.50 -5.24
CA TRP A 183 -8.45 -6.79 -5.72
C TRP A 183 -7.19 -7.26 -4.98
N LEU A 184 -6.27 -6.34 -4.66
CA LEU A 184 -5.13 -6.65 -3.81
C LEU A 184 -5.62 -7.08 -2.42
N HIS A 185 -6.53 -6.34 -1.79
CA HIS A 185 -7.01 -6.69 -0.45
C HIS A 185 -7.74 -8.03 -0.42
N PHE A 186 -8.60 -8.29 -1.39
CA PHE A 186 -9.28 -9.56 -1.53
C PHE A 186 -8.28 -10.71 -1.66
N THR A 187 -7.34 -10.63 -2.60
CA THR A 187 -6.43 -11.74 -2.89
C THR A 187 -5.35 -11.90 -1.82
N LYS A 188 -4.77 -10.81 -1.31
CA LYS A 188 -3.62 -10.86 -0.39
C LYS A 188 -4.01 -10.92 1.08
N PHE A 189 -5.25 -10.59 1.42
CA PHE A 189 -5.73 -10.63 2.80
C PHE A 189 -7.00 -11.44 2.97
N GLU A 190 -8.17 -11.00 2.52
CA GLU A 190 -9.44 -11.65 2.89
C GLU A 190 -9.51 -13.12 2.46
N LEU A 191 -9.23 -13.41 1.18
CA LEU A 191 -9.19 -14.78 0.67
C LEU A 191 -8.03 -15.58 1.27
N THR A 192 -6.84 -15.00 1.34
CA THR A 192 -5.65 -15.67 1.88
C THR A 192 -5.86 -16.08 3.34
N ARG A 193 -6.41 -15.18 4.17
CA ARG A 193 -6.78 -15.43 5.57
C ARG A 193 -7.84 -16.53 5.67
N TYR A 194 -8.88 -16.47 4.84
CA TYR A 194 -9.90 -17.52 4.78
C TYR A 194 -9.30 -18.89 4.48
N ILE A 195 -8.44 -18.97 3.46
CA ILE A 195 -7.77 -20.22 3.06
C ILE A 195 -6.92 -20.78 4.21
N ILE A 196 -6.08 -19.95 4.83
CA ILE A 196 -5.21 -20.39 5.94
C ILE A 196 -6.06 -20.87 7.12
N ASN A 197 -7.10 -20.13 7.50
CA ASN A 197 -7.97 -20.48 8.63
C ASN A 197 -8.80 -21.74 8.37
N LYS A 198 -9.23 -21.96 7.12
CA LYS A 198 -10.04 -23.12 6.74
C LYS A 198 -9.21 -24.40 6.63
N LEU A 199 -8.01 -24.30 6.03
CA LEU A 199 -7.14 -25.45 5.82
C LEU A 199 -6.23 -25.76 7.01
N LYS A 200 -5.99 -24.78 7.90
CA LYS A 200 -5.18 -24.89 9.13
C LYS A 200 -3.83 -25.60 8.90
N PRO A 201 -2.99 -25.11 7.96
CA PRO A 201 -1.72 -25.76 7.66
C PRO A 201 -0.71 -25.53 8.80
N ASN A 202 0.30 -26.37 8.96
CA ASN A 202 1.40 -26.05 9.89
C ASN A 202 2.25 -24.88 9.39
N SER A 203 2.28 -24.68 8.07
CA SER A 203 3.08 -23.63 7.46
C SER A 203 2.55 -23.16 6.11
N TYR A 204 3.01 -21.99 5.68
CA TYR A 204 2.74 -21.47 4.35
C TYR A 204 3.92 -20.61 3.87
N ASN A 205 3.91 -20.24 2.60
CA ASN A 205 4.85 -19.27 2.03
C ASN A 205 4.16 -18.42 0.95
N PHE A 206 4.71 -17.23 0.71
CA PHE A 206 4.40 -16.40 -0.45
C PHE A 206 5.62 -16.31 -1.34
N SER A 207 5.59 -16.96 -2.51
CA SER A 207 6.76 -17.03 -3.38
C SER A 207 6.47 -16.51 -4.78
N CYS A 208 7.39 -15.69 -5.28
CA CYS A 208 7.60 -15.45 -6.70
C CYS A 208 9.01 -15.93 -7.07
N LYS A 209 9.53 -15.59 -8.25
CA LYS A 209 10.84 -16.04 -8.73
C LYS A 209 11.92 -15.96 -7.64
N ASP A 210 12.17 -14.76 -7.12
CA ASP A 210 13.15 -14.52 -6.05
C ASP A 210 12.48 -14.30 -4.68
N ALA A 211 11.15 -14.35 -4.61
CA ALA A 211 10.32 -13.96 -3.47
C ALA A 211 10.52 -12.51 -2.95
N ILE A 212 11.23 -11.65 -3.70
CA ILE A 212 11.59 -10.30 -3.22
C ILE A 212 10.56 -9.19 -3.44
N ASP A 213 9.94 -9.08 -4.62
CA ASP A 213 9.04 -7.95 -4.91
C ASP A 213 7.58 -8.42 -4.70
N ARG A 214 7.09 -9.32 -5.54
CA ARG A 214 5.73 -9.90 -5.45
C ARG A 214 5.49 -10.70 -4.17
N GLY A 215 6.49 -11.44 -3.69
CA GLY A 215 6.40 -12.23 -2.45
C GLY A 215 6.25 -11.33 -1.23
N THR A 216 7.11 -10.30 -1.14
CA THR A 216 7.05 -9.26 -0.11
C THR A 216 5.72 -8.53 -0.08
N VAL A 217 5.15 -8.13 -1.23
CA VAL A 217 3.82 -7.49 -1.22
C VAL A 217 2.75 -8.39 -0.58
N SER A 218 2.72 -9.69 -0.94
CA SER A 218 1.78 -10.63 -0.30
C SER A 218 2.03 -10.75 1.20
N SER A 219 3.28 -11.02 1.59
CA SER A 219 3.65 -11.25 2.99
C SER A 219 3.39 -10.02 3.86
N LEU A 220 3.93 -8.87 3.46
CA LEU A 220 3.85 -7.63 4.22
C LEU A 220 2.41 -7.14 4.35
N TYR A 221 1.62 -7.20 3.26
CA TYR A 221 0.23 -6.77 3.30
C TYR A 221 -0.62 -7.69 4.17
N PHE A 222 -0.45 -9.01 4.03
CA PHE A 222 -1.13 -9.99 4.89
C PHE A 222 -0.80 -9.76 6.36
N ASN A 223 0.49 -9.64 6.70
CA ASN A 223 0.95 -9.46 8.07
C ASN A 223 0.53 -8.12 8.67
N LEU A 224 0.53 -7.02 7.90
CA LEU A 224 0.01 -5.72 8.33
C LEU A 224 -1.44 -5.84 8.80
N HIS A 225 -2.33 -6.34 7.95
CA HIS A 225 -3.76 -6.42 8.30
C HIS A 225 -4.04 -7.50 9.35
N GLN A 226 -3.28 -8.59 9.36
CA GLN A 226 -3.43 -9.63 10.36
C GLN A 226 -2.99 -9.13 11.75
N SER A 227 -1.97 -8.27 11.82
CA SER A 227 -1.53 -7.63 13.07
C SER A 227 -2.63 -6.74 13.68
N PHE A 228 -3.41 -6.05 12.84
CA PHE A 228 -4.56 -5.27 13.29
C PHE A 228 -5.66 -6.15 13.87
N ASN A 229 -5.97 -7.28 13.21
CA ASN A 229 -6.97 -8.23 13.71
C ASN A 229 -6.61 -8.83 15.08
N PHE A 230 -5.32 -8.99 15.37
CA PHE A 230 -4.83 -9.52 16.64
C PHE A 230 -4.72 -8.47 17.75
N GLY A 231 -5.00 -7.20 17.47
CA GLY A 231 -4.81 -6.12 18.44
C GLY A 231 -3.34 -5.86 18.78
N GLN A 232 -2.40 -6.42 18.00
CA GLN A 232 -0.95 -6.23 18.11
C GLN A 232 -0.41 -5.69 16.79
N PRO A 233 -0.68 -4.42 16.43
CA PRO A 233 -0.20 -3.82 15.20
C PRO A 233 1.32 -3.93 15.05
N ILE A 234 1.80 -4.24 13.85
CA ILE A 234 3.23 -4.09 13.54
C ILE A 234 3.65 -2.62 13.66
N SER A 235 4.86 -2.39 14.14
CA SER A 235 5.43 -1.05 14.22
C SER A 235 5.85 -0.53 12.84
N LYS A 236 6.01 0.80 12.73
CA LYS A 236 6.56 1.45 11.53
C LYS A 236 7.92 0.84 11.14
N ASP A 237 8.82 0.69 12.11
CA ASP A 237 10.19 0.21 11.85
C ASP A 237 10.23 -1.25 11.39
N GLU A 238 9.33 -2.09 11.93
CA GLU A 238 9.17 -3.47 11.45
C GLU A 238 8.62 -3.50 10.03
N PHE A 239 7.59 -2.69 9.74
CA PHE A 239 6.99 -2.60 8.41
C PHE A 239 8.00 -2.11 7.36
N GLU A 240 8.72 -1.01 7.64
CA GLU A 240 9.70 -0.43 6.71
C GLU A 240 10.90 -1.37 6.48
N ARG A 241 11.33 -2.10 7.51
CA ARG A 241 12.38 -3.12 7.37
C ARG A 241 11.92 -4.27 6.49
N ASP A 242 10.73 -4.81 6.76
CA ASP A 242 10.18 -5.93 5.97
C ASP A 242 9.90 -5.55 4.51
N LEU A 243 9.63 -4.27 4.23
CA LEU A 243 9.36 -3.76 2.88
C LEU A 243 10.53 -3.95 1.91
N ASP A 244 11.76 -3.75 2.36
CA ASP A 244 12.94 -3.74 1.49
C ASP A 244 13.93 -4.86 1.76
N ILE A 245 13.90 -5.51 2.94
CA ILE A 245 14.93 -6.47 3.35
C ILE A 245 15.14 -7.60 2.34
N ALA A 246 14.07 -8.13 1.74
CA ALA A 246 14.18 -9.21 0.77
C ALA A 246 14.90 -8.75 -0.51
N ALA A 247 14.53 -7.58 -1.04
CA ALA A 247 15.15 -7.04 -2.25
C ALA A 247 16.59 -6.57 -1.98
N ALA A 248 16.85 -5.99 -0.82
CA ALA A 248 18.18 -5.55 -0.40
C ALA A 248 19.14 -6.74 -0.26
N ASN A 249 18.71 -7.81 0.41
CA ASN A 249 19.54 -8.98 0.64
C ASN A 249 19.86 -9.77 -0.63
N VAL A 250 18.92 -9.86 -1.58
CA VAL A 250 19.10 -10.67 -2.80
C VAL A 250 19.70 -9.85 -3.96
N LYS A 251 19.39 -8.56 -4.07
CA LYS A 251 19.75 -7.73 -5.23
C LYS A 251 20.42 -6.39 -4.88
N GLY A 252 20.67 -6.09 -3.61
CA GLY A 252 21.29 -4.83 -3.20
C GLY A 252 20.44 -3.58 -3.55
N ARG A 253 19.12 -3.72 -3.69
CA ARG A 253 18.21 -2.62 -4.04
C ARG A 253 16.90 -2.66 -3.24
N GLY A 254 16.20 -1.54 -3.15
CA GLY A 254 14.81 -1.52 -2.64
C GLY A 254 13.82 -2.23 -3.56
N MET A 255 12.60 -2.45 -3.06
CA MET A 255 11.51 -3.03 -3.85
C MET A 255 11.16 -2.15 -5.07
N ASN A 256 10.83 -2.78 -6.20
CA ASN A 256 10.51 -2.08 -7.45
C ASN A 256 9.08 -1.48 -7.45
N PHE A 257 8.46 -1.34 -8.63
CA PHE A 257 7.12 -0.76 -8.79
C PHE A 257 6.02 -1.42 -7.95
N HIS A 258 6.21 -2.65 -7.47
CA HIS A 258 5.27 -3.32 -6.55
C HIS A 258 5.02 -2.50 -5.27
N ARG A 259 5.97 -1.65 -4.86
CA ARG A 259 5.77 -0.66 -3.79
C ARG A 259 4.59 0.28 -4.07
N ARG A 260 4.36 0.65 -5.33
CA ARG A 260 3.26 1.54 -5.74
C ARG A 260 1.90 0.85 -5.66
N ILE A 261 1.84 -0.45 -5.96
CA ILE A 261 0.63 -1.25 -5.81
C ILE A 261 0.29 -1.40 -4.31
N LEU A 262 1.28 -1.72 -3.48
CA LEU A 262 1.13 -1.77 -2.03
C LEU A 262 0.67 -0.41 -1.47
N TRP A 263 1.33 0.67 -1.89
CA TRP A 263 0.97 2.02 -1.51
C TRP A 263 -0.48 2.36 -1.89
N ASN A 264 -0.94 2.00 -3.09
CA ASN A 264 -2.29 2.29 -3.56
C ASN A 264 -3.37 1.58 -2.71
N ALA A 265 -3.10 0.33 -2.32
CA ALA A 265 -3.99 -0.39 -1.40
C ALA A 265 -4.00 0.23 0.00
N ILE A 266 -2.85 0.63 0.52
CA ILE A 266 -2.73 1.32 1.81
C ILE A 266 -3.43 2.69 1.76
N ASP A 267 -3.27 3.47 0.68
CA ASP A 267 -3.96 4.75 0.52
C ASP A 267 -5.48 4.59 0.60
N CYS A 268 -6.04 3.66 -0.17
CA CYS A 268 -7.47 3.37 -0.15
C CYS A 268 -7.95 2.94 1.25
N PHE A 269 -7.20 2.05 1.90
CA PHE A 269 -7.51 1.59 3.26
C PHE A 269 -7.42 2.72 4.29
N VAL A 270 -6.38 3.54 4.26
CA VAL A 270 -6.21 4.65 5.20
C VAL A 270 -7.34 5.67 5.04
N ASN A 271 -7.75 5.96 3.80
CA ASN A 271 -8.83 6.91 3.56
C ASN A 271 -10.17 6.40 4.11
N ALA A 272 -10.44 5.10 3.96
CA ALA A 272 -11.63 4.46 4.50
C ALA A 272 -11.65 4.38 6.03
N ASN A 273 -10.48 4.21 6.66
CA ASN A 273 -10.35 3.93 8.10
C ASN A 273 -9.62 5.07 8.84
N TYR A 274 -9.67 6.30 8.31
CA TYR A 274 -8.84 7.41 8.80
C TYR A 274 -9.08 7.73 10.28
N GLN A 275 -10.34 7.77 10.71
CA GLN A 275 -10.68 8.10 12.11
C GLN A 275 -10.17 7.04 13.08
N ASP A 276 -10.32 5.76 12.74
CA ASP A 276 -9.85 4.66 13.57
C ASP A 276 -8.32 4.63 13.65
N LEU A 277 -7.64 4.92 12.52
CA LEU A 277 -6.18 4.93 12.46
C LEU A 277 -5.58 6.12 13.23
N ILE A 278 -6.16 7.31 13.12
CA ILE A 278 -5.61 8.49 13.80
C ILE A 278 -5.81 8.45 15.32
N GLN A 279 -6.85 7.74 15.80
CA GLN A 279 -7.15 7.60 17.23
C GLN A 279 -6.30 6.51 17.91
N ASP A 280 -5.77 5.53 17.16
CA ASP A 280 -4.88 4.48 17.69
C ASP A 280 -3.42 4.83 17.39
N GLN A 281 -2.70 5.34 18.40
CA GLN A 281 -1.27 5.73 18.28
C GLN A 281 -0.37 4.61 17.75
N ARG A 282 -0.76 3.33 17.92
CA ARG A 282 0.01 2.18 17.43
C ARG A 282 -0.17 1.96 15.92
N LYS A 283 -1.17 2.61 15.30
CA LYS A 283 -1.54 2.48 13.88
C LYS A 283 -1.43 3.79 13.11
N SER A 284 -1.49 4.94 13.79
CA SER A 284 -1.48 6.28 13.19
C SER A 284 -0.27 6.52 12.27
N TRP A 285 0.87 5.88 12.56
CA TRP A 285 2.07 5.93 11.73
C TRP A 285 1.81 5.53 10.27
N LEU A 286 0.82 4.69 9.98
CA LEU A 286 0.49 4.25 8.62
C LEU A 286 0.00 5.42 7.75
N ILE A 287 -0.69 6.39 8.34
CA ILE A 287 -1.11 7.64 7.69
C ILE A 287 0.12 8.41 7.23
N TYR A 288 1.08 8.60 8.13
CA TYR A 288 2.32 9.29 7.83
C TYR A 288 3.17 8.55 6.80
N TRP A 289 3.32 7.23 6.95
CA TRP A 289 4.05 6.40 5.98
C TRP A 289 3.48 6.52 4.57
N ARG A 290 2.15 6.45 4.43
CA ARG A 290 1.46 6.65 3.15
C ARG A 290 1.81 8.01 2.56
N ASP A 291 1.74 9.08 3.35
CA ASP A 291 1.99 10.43 2.86
C ASP A 291 3.44 10.60 2.37
N MET A 292 4.43 10.11 3.12
CA MET A 292 5.86 10.22 2.76
C MET A 292 6.25 9.37 1.55
N ASN A 293 5.53 8.26 1.34
CA ASN A 293 5.77 7.33 0.24
C ASN A 293 4.85 7.58 -0.97
N CYS A 294 4.11 8.69 -0.99
CA CYS A 294 3.18 9.04 -2.06
C CYS A 294 3.90 9.12 -3.43
N PRO A 295 3.47 8.33 -4.44
CA PRO A 295 3.95 8.47 -5.81
C PRO A 295 3.69 9.87 -6.35
N HIS A 296 4.63 10.43 -7.13
CA HIS A 296 4.52 11.78 -7.69
C HIS A 296 3.18 12.06 -8.39
N SER A 297 2.67 11.09 -9.16
CA SER A 297 1.39 11.19 -9.88
C SER A 297 0.16 11.27 -8.96
N ARG A 298 0.30 10.99 -7.67
CA ARG A 298 -0.78 10.97 -6.67
C ARG A 298 -0.69 12.12 -5.65
N VAL A 299 0.41 12.88 -5.65
CA VAL A 299 0.68 13.93 -4.66
C VAL A 299 -0.42 14.99 -4.62
N SER A 300 -0.83 15.54 -5.77
CA SER A 300 -1.85 16.60 -5.83
C SER A 300 -3.16 16.15 -5.18
N HIS A 301 -3.64 14.97 -5.55
CA HIS A 301 -4.88 14.40 -5.02
C HIS A 301 -4.79 14.12 -3.52
N LEU A 302 -3.68 13.51 -3.07
CA LEU A 302 -3.49 13.23 -1.65
C LEU A 302 -3.35 14.52 -0.83
N LEU A 303 -2.62 15.52 -1.33
CA LEU A 303 -2.48 16.82 -0.68
C LEU A 303 -3.83 17.48 -0.46
N HIS A 304 -4.71 17.49 -1.47
CA HIS A 304 -6.06 18.01 -1.32
C HIS A 304 -6.82 17.35 -0.17
N LEU A 305 -6.78 16.02 -0.09
CA LEU A 305 -7.41 15.26 0.98
C LEU A 305 -6.78 15.57 2.35
N ARG A 306 -5.43 15.64 2.43
CA ARG A 306 -4.72 15.92 3.69
C ARG A 306 -4.98 17.33 4.19
N LEU A 307 -5.13 18.32 3.32
CA LEU A 307 -5.52 19.68 3.71
C LEU A 307 -6.88 19.68 4.43
N GLN A 308 -7.86 18.93 3.92
CA GLN A 308 -9.18 18.79 4.55
C GLN A 308 -9.10 18.04 5.89
N GLN A 309 -8.34 16.95 5.94
CA GLN A 309 -8.18 16.15 7.15
C GLN A 309 -7.45 16.93 8.26
N TYR A 310 -6.43 17.71 7.90
CA TYR A 310 -5.72 18.57 8.85
C TYR A 310 -6.60 19.72 9.36
N GLU A 311 -7.42 20.31 8.49
CA GLU A 311 -8.43 21.29 8.90
C GLU A 311 -9.40 20.72 9.95
N GLN A 312 -9.88 19.48 9.74
CA GLN A 312 -10.77 18.82 10.69
C GLN A 312 -10.08 18.52 12.03
N GLN A 313 -8.78 18.20 12.03
CA GLN A 313 -8.02 18.03 13.26
C GLN A 313 -7.90 19.33 14.04
N LEU A 314 -7.53 20.43 13.39
CA LEU A 314 -7.42 21.74 14.03
C LEU A 314 -8.74 22.20 14.65
N LYS A 315 -9.87 21.97 13.97
CA LYS A 315 -11.21 22.31 14.49
C LYS A 315 -11.58 21.58 15.78
N LYS A 316 -10.96 20.43 16.08
CA LYS A 316 -11.21 19.66 17.31
C LYS A 316 -10.36 20.13 18.50
N LEU A 317 -9.35 20.97 18.27
CA LEU A 317 -8.46 21.46 19.33
C LEU A 317 -9.05 22.69 20.01
N SER A 318 -8.79 22.82 21.32
CA SER A 318 -9.05 24.06 22.05
C SER A 318 -8.21 25.21 21.49
N LYS A 319 -8.65 26.46 21.69
CA LYS A 319 -7.92 27.64 21.21
C LYS A 319 -6.61 27.80 21.99
N THR A 320 -5.51 27.32 21.41
CA THR A 320 -4.13 27.56 21.87
C THR A 320 -3.35 28.34 20.81
N GLN A 321 -2.22 28.95 21.17
CA GLN A 321 -1.37 29.64 20.20
C GLN A 321 -0.84 28.70 19.10
N ILE A 322 -0.63 27.41 19.43
CA ILE A 322 -0.26 26.38 18.43
C ILE A 322 -1.41 26.14 17.45
N ASN A 323 -2.66 26.21 17.94
CA ASN A 323 -3.84 26.14 17.07
C ASN A 323 -3.90 27.35 16.11
N THR A 324 -3.56 28.56 16.58
CA THR A 324 -3.48 29.76 15.73
C THR A 324 -2.43 29.61 14.63
N ASP A 325 -1.21 29.21 14.98
CA ASP A 325 -0.13 29.02 14.01
C ASP A 325 -0.47 27.87 13.03
N GLY A 326 -1.10 26.81 13.51
CA GLY A 326 -1.59 25.70 12.68
C GLY A 326 -2.66 26.13 11.68
N HIS A 327 -3.61 26.99 12.08
CA HIS A 327 -4.62 27.55 11.18
C HIS A 327 -4.00 28.46 10.11
N GLN A 328 -3.02 29.28 10.47
CA GLN A 328 -2.31 30.14 9.51
C GLN A 328 -1.46 29.31 8.54
N LEU A 329 -0.75 28.30 9.05
CA LEU A 329 0.00 27.34 8.23
C LEU A 329 -0.92 26.66 7.21
N LEU A 330 -2.09 26.17 7.65
CA LEU A 330 -3.06 25.54 6.76
C LEU A 330 -3.59 26.52 5.70
N ALA A 331 -3.92 27.75 6.09
CA ALA A 331 -4.40 28.77 5.14
C ALA A 331 -3.35 29.06 4.05
N THR A 332 -2.10 29.26 4.44
CA THR A 332 -0.99 29.47 3.50
C THR A 332 -0.75 28.26 2.61
N ALA A 333 -0.81 27.04 3.16
CA ALA A 333 -0.64 25.81 2.39
C ALA A 333 -1.78 25.61 1.36
N LYS A 334 -3.03 25.94 1.72
CA LYS A 334 -4.18 25.92 0.78
C LYS A 334 -3.98 26.90 -0.35
N GLN A 335 -3.57 28.14 -0.04
CA GLN A 335 -3.29 29.16 -1.04
C GLN A 335 -2.21 28.67 -2.02
N LEU A 336 -1.08 28.15 -1.51
CA LEU A 336 -0.01 27.63 -2.36
C LEU A 336 -0.46 26.44 -3.23
N TYR A 337 -1.32 25.56 -2.69
CA TYR A 337 -1.91 24.46 -3.44
C TYR A 337 -2.81 24.94 -4.59
N GLU A 338 -3.73 25.87 -4.31
CA GLU A 338 -4.66 26.44 -5.30
C GLU A 338 -3.92 27.19 -6.40
N GLN A 339 -2.82 27.86 -6.05
CA GLN A 339 -1.93 28.53 -7.00
C GLN A 339 -1.03 27.57 -7.78
N LYS A 340 -1.15 26.25 -7.61
CA LYS A 340 -0.39 25.23 -8.35
C LYS A 340 1.13 25.49 -8.34
N VAL A 341 1.68 25.94 -7.20
CA VAL A 341 3.14 26.15 -7.09
C VAL A 341 3.89 24.83 -7.27
N ASN A 342 5.14 24.92 -7.75
CA ASN A 342 6.02 23.75 -7.77
C ASN A 342 6.36 23.34 -6.32
N GLY A 343 6.55 22.04 -6.09
CA GLY A 343 6.86 21.50 -4.77
C GLY A 343 5.62 21.06 -3.97
N GLN A 344 4.53 20.64 -4.62
CA GLN A 344 3.38 20.05 -3.92
C GLN A 344 3.76 18.87 -3.01
N ARG A 345 4.86 18.16 -3.30
CA ARG A 345 5.39 17.10 -2.42
C ARG A 345 5.88 17.66 -1.09
N LEU A 346 6.56 18.81 -1.12
CA LEU A 346 6.97 19.50 0.10
C LEU A 346 5.74 20.00 0.87
N LEU A 347 4.73 20.53 0.18
CA LEU A 347 3.47 20.93 0.82
C LEU A 347 2.75 19.74 1.49
N LEU A 348 2.71 18.58 0.81
CA LEU A 348 2.20 17.36 1.42
C LEU A 348 2.99 17.02 2.69
N GLU A 349 4.31 17.09 2.63
CA GLU A 349 5.15 16.82 3.79
C GLU A 349 4.90 17.80 4.95
N VAL A 350 4.73 19.09 4.65
CA VAL A 350 4.39 20.11 5.65
C VAL A 350 3.09 19.74 6.37
N ILE A 351 2.03 19.44 5.61
CA ILE A 351 0.73 19.09 6.17
C ILE A 351 0.80 17.78 6.97
N SER A 352 1.51 16.78 6.46
CA SER A 352 1.65 15.49 7.13
C SER A 352 2.42 15.59 8.45
N ARG A 353 3.54 16.32 8.48
CA ARG A 353 4.32 16.54 9.72
C ARG A 353 3.55 17.40 10.72
N SER A 354 2.89 18.47 10.25
CA SER A 354 2.04 19.31 11.10
C SER A 354 0.92 18.48 11.75
N SER A 355 0.25 17.64 10.97
CA SER A 355 -0.80 16.73 11.43
C SER A 355 -0.28 15.69 12.42
N GLN A 356 0.92 15.16 12.19
CA GLN A 356 1.57 14.20 13.09
C GLN A 356 1.86 14.84 14.47
N PHE A 357 2.33 16.09 14.51
CA PHE A 357 2.62 16.78 15.78
C PHE A 357 1.35 17.02 16.63
N LEU A 358 0.18 17.06 16.00
CA LEU A 358 -1.09 17.14 16.74
C LEU A 358 -1.54 15.80 17.32
N SER A 359 -1.01 14.68 16.81
CA SER A 359 -1.55 13.34 17.08
C SER A 359 -0.56 12.42 17.80
N GLU A 360 0.74 12.71 17.73
CA GLU A 360 1.82 11.90 18.27
C GLU A 360 2.80 12.77 19.04
N LYS A 361 3.41 12.22 20.10
CA LYS A 361 4.47 12.89 20.85
C LYS A 361 5.68 13.13 19.94
N PRO A 362 6.09 14.39 19.70
CA PRO A 362 7.25 14.68 18.86
C PRO A 362 8.53 14.10 19.46
N THR A 363 9.44 13.70 18.59
CA THR A 363 10.82 13.33 18.94
C THR A 363 11.77 14.42 18.47
N MET A 364 12.98 14.49 19.04
CA MET A 364 13.98 15.44 18.55
C MET A 364 14.32 15.22 17.08
N ALA A 365 14.33 13.95 16.63
CA ALA A 365 14.52 13.62 15.22
C ALA A 365 13.39 14.16 14.33
N SER A 366 12.13 14.06 14.76
CA SER A 366 10.99 14.59 13.98
C SER A 366 10.97 16.12 13.96
N ILE A 367 11.36 16.78 15.05
CA ILE A 367 11.50 18.25 15.13
C ILE A 367 12.60 18.72 14.19
N ASN A 368 13.79 18.11 14.23
CA ASN A 368 14.89 18.46 13.34
C ASN A 368 14.54 18.25 11.87
N ALA A 369 13.85 17.14 11.54
CA ALA A 369 13.37 16.91 10.18
C ALA A 369 12.36 17.99 9.75
N TYR A 370 11.52 18.48 10.66
CA TYR A 370 10.56 19.55 10.35
C TYR A 370 11.26 20.91 10.15
N LYS A 371 12.28 21.23 10.95
CA LYS A 371 13.14 22.40 10.73
C LYS A 371 13.89 22.32 9.39
N ASN A 372 14.39 21.14 9.02
CA ASN A 372 15.04 20.92 7.72
C ASN A 372 14.07 21.14 6.55
N LEU A 373 12.83 20.67 6.67
CA LEU A 373 11.78 20.93 5.67
C LEU A 373 11.54 22.44 5.48
N ALA A 374 11.60 23.22 6.57
CA ALA A 374 11.53 24.67 6.51
C ALA A 374 12.65 25.27 5.62
N GLN A 375 13.86 24.70 5.66
CA GLN A 375 14.97 25.10 4.79
C GLN A 375 14.74 24.68 3.33
N GLU A 376 14.21 23.48 3.09
CA GLU A 376 13.90 22.99 1.73
C GLU A 376 12.82 23.82 1.02
N LEU A 377 11.94 24.49 1.78
CA LEU A 377 10.94 25.39 1.21
C LEU A 377 11.52 26.69 0.66
N LYS A 378 12.75 27.08 1.06
CA LYS A 378 13.39 28.34 0.65
C LYS A 378 13.62 28.40 -0.86
N VAL A 379 13.28 29.54 -1.47
CA VAL A 379 13.57 29.83 -2.88
C VAL A 379 14.65 30.90 -2.94
N ASN A 380 15.89 30.51 -3.26
CA ASN A 380 17.03 31.43 -3.23
C ASN A 380 16.98 32.51 -4.33
N HIS A 381 16.44 32.19 -5.51
CA HIS A 381 16.42 33.08 -6.66
C HIS A 381 15.03 33.13 -7.31
N PRO A 382 14.06 33.87 -6.73
CA PRO A 382 12.68 33.89 -7.22
C PRO A 382 12.56 34.44 -8.64
N LEU A 383 13.31 35.49 -8.99
CA LEU A 383 13.32 36.06 -10.34
C LEU A 383 13.81 35.05 -11.39
N LEU A 384 14.82 34.24 -11.07
CA LEU A 384 15.29 33.19 -11.99
C LEU A 384 14.25 32.10 -12.20
N GLN A 385 13.42 31.77 -11.20
CA GLN A 385 12.31 30.82 -11.38
C GLN A 385 11.24 31.38 -12.32
N ILE A 386 10.93 32.68 -12.22
CA ILE A 386 9.99 33.35 -13.13
C ILE A 386 10.54 33.34 -14.56
N LEU A 387 11.79 33.78 -14.76
CA LEU A 387 12.43 33.80 -16.08
C LEU A 387 12.52 32.41 -16.70
N ALA A 388 12.94 31.40 -15.92
CA ALA A 388 13.00 30.01 -16.38
C ALA A 388 11.61 29.47 -16.75
N GLY A 389 10.58 29.81 -15.99
CA GLY A 389 9.21 29.45 -16.31
C GLY A 389 8.71 30.12 -17.59
N LEU A 390 8.98 31.42 -17.81
CA LEU A 390 8.64 32.11 -19.06
C LEU A 390 9.32 31.46 -20.28
N MET A 391 10.62 31.14 -20.18
CA MET A 391 11.35 30.44 -21.24
C MET A 391 10.75 29.06 -21.52
N LEU A 392 10.39 28.31 -20.48
CA LEU A 392 9.76 27.00 -20.61
C LEU A 392 8.38 27.09 -21.26
N GLY A 393 7.61 28.14 -20.93
CA GLY A 393 6.29 28.39 -21.51
C GLY A 393 6.39 28.71 -23.00
N PHE A 394 7.34 29.57 -23.37
CA PHE A 394 7.64 29.88 -24.76
C PHE A 394 8.03 28.62 -25.56
N LEU A 395 8.91 27.79 -25.00
CA LEU A 395 9.27 26.50 -25.59
C LEU A 395 8.06 25.57 -25.70
N GLY A 396 7.19 25.53 -24.70
CA GLY A 396 5.95 24.76 -24.71
C GLY A 396 5.00 25.18 -25.83
N VAL A 397 4.88 26.49 -26.10
CA VAL A 397 4.08 27.01 -27.22
C VAL A 397 4.70 26.62 -28.57
N ILE A 398 6.01 26.78 -28.74
CA ILE A 398 6.71 26.38 -29.97
C ILE A 398 6.53 24.89 -30.26
N LEU A 399 6.62 24.05 -29.23
CA LEU A 399 6.52 22.59 -29.34
C LEU A 399 5.07 22.08 -29.27
N PHE A 400 4.07 22.97 -29.18
CA PHE A 400 2.66 22.61 -28.95
C PHE A 400 2.45 21.63 -27.78
N SER A 401 3.25 21.77 -26.72
CA SER A 401 3.27 20.89 -25.56
C SER A 401 2.58 21.51 -24.36
N PHE A 402 1.34 21.06 -24.10
CA PHE A 402 0.57 21.50 -22.93
C PHE A 402 1.27 21.20 -21.61
N SER A 403 1.95 20.05 -21.50
CA SER A 403 2.70 19.68 -20.28
C SER A 403 3.82 20.67 -19.97
N LEU A 404 4.52 21.19 -20.99
CA LEU A 404 5.56 22.20 -20.77
C LEU A 404 4.96 23.53 -20.31
N VAL A 405 3.79 23.91 -20.82
CA VAL A 405 3.07 25.11 -20.38
C VAL A 405 2.61 24.99 -18.92
N GLU A 406 2.14 23.83 -18.49
CA GLU A 406 1.80 23.60 -17.08
C GLU A 406 3.02 23.69 -16.16
N GLN A 407 4.15 23.10 -16.57
CA GLN A 407 5.42 23.20 -15.82
C GLN A 407 5.94 24.64 -15.76
N ALA A 408 5.77 25.40 -16.83
CA ALA A 408 6.11 26.81 -16.90
C ALA A 408 5.32 27.62 -15.87
N GLN A 409 3.99 27.44 -15.84
CA GLN A 409 3.13 28.12 -14.88
C GLN A 409 3.51 27.79 -13.44
N ALA A 410 3.79 26.52 -13.13
CA ALA A 410 4.22 26.11 -11.79
C ALA A 410 5.55 26.76 -11.36
N LYS A 411 6.51 26.89 -12.29
CA LYS A 411 7.79 27.60 -12.03
C LYS A 411 7.59 29.09 -11.80
N ILE A 412 6.79 29.74 -12.64
CA ILE A 412 6.42 31.15 -12.49
C ILE A 412 5.79 31.39 -11.12
N ASN A 413 4.78 30.59 -10.77
CA ASN A 413 4.08 30.69 -9.49
C ASN A 413 5.02 30.46 -8.30
N THR A 414 6.02 29.58 -8.44
CA THR A 414 7.03 29.37 -7.37
C THR A 414 7.82 30.63 -7.06
N GLY A 415 8.17 31.43 -8.07
CA GLY A 415 8.85 32.70 -7.87
C GLY A 415 7.93 33.80 -7.35
N PHE A 416 6.71 33.90 -7.88
CA PHE A 416 5.73 34.90 -7.45
C PHE A 416 5.26 34.71 -6.01
N PHE A 417 5.01 33.47 -5.58
CA PHE A 417 4.51 33.15 -4.24
C PHE A 417 5.65 32.85 -3.24
N VAL A 418 6.82 33.46 -3.40
CA VAL A 418 7.97 33.28 -2.49
C VAL A 418 7.65 33.77 -1.07
N ALA A 419 6.93 34.89 -0.94
CA ALA A 419 6.53 35.43 0.36
C ALA A 419 5.61 34.46 1.13
N ASP A 420 4.71 33.76 0.43
CA ASP A 420 3.88 32.71 1.03
C ASP A 420 4.69 31.51 1.50
N ARG A 421 5.71 31.11 0.74
CA ARG A 421 6.63 30.05 1.16
C ARG A 421 7.47 30.46 2.37
N ASP A 422 7.90 31.71 2.43
CA ASP A 422 8.61 32.26 3.59
C ASP A 422 7.71 32.34 4.82
N ARG A 423 6.44 32.73 4.67
CA ARG A 423 5.44 32.65 5.75
C ARG A 423 5.26 31.23 6.25
N LEU A 424 5.10 30.27 5.32
CA LEU A 424 4.98 28.86 5.66
C LEU A 424 6.20 28.36 6.44
N ARG A 425 7.41 28.75 6.01
CA ARG A 425 8.66 28.44 6.72
C ARG A 425 8.64 28.97 8.16
N SER A 426 8.24 30.23 8.35
CA SER A 426 8.19 30.84 9.68
C SER A 426 7.24 30.08 10.61
N TYR A 427 6.05 29.67 10.13
CA TYR A 427 5.13 28.88 10.95
C TYR A 427 5.70 27.52 11.33
N ILE A 428 6.40 26.84 10.40
CA ILE A 428 7.07 25.57 10.68
C ILE A 428 8.11 25.73 11.80
N VAL A 429 8.96 26.76 11.70
CA VAL A 429 10.01 27.03 12.70
C VAL A 429 9.39 27.34 14.06
N THR A 430 8.38 28.21 14.12
CA THR A 430 7.69 28.56 15.36
C THR A 430 7.07 27.33 16.04
N ILE A 431 6.39 26.47 15.27
CA ILE A 431 5.80 25.24 15.80
C ILE A 431 6.92 24.30 16.31
N ALA A 432 7.99 24.12 15.54
CA ALA A 432 9.09 23.23 15.90
C ALA A 432 9.82 23.68 17.18
N GLU A 433 10.09 24.98 17.34
CA GLU A 433 10.73 25.56 18.53
C GLU A 433 9.86 25.42 19.78
N LYS A 434 8.54 25.56 19.66
CA LYS A 434 7.60 25.32 20.76
C LYS A 434 7.62 23.87 21.22
N GLU A 435 7.60 22.91 20.28
CA GLU A 435 7.66 21.50 20.63
C GLU A 435 9.02 21.11 21.24
N GLU A 436 10.12 21.71 20.77
CA GLU A 436 11.45 21.50 21.34
C GLU A 436 11.55 22.03 22.78
N ALA A 437 10.98 23.20 23.05
CA ALA A 437 10.88 23.76 24.39
C ALA A 437 10.02 22.86 25.30
N ASN A 438 8.88 22.34 24.81
CA ASN A 438 8.03 21.43 25.57
C ASN A 438 8.78 20.15 25.97
N ILE A 439 9.53 19.54 25.03
CA ILE A 439 10.36 18.35 25.32
C ILE A 439 11.41 18.68 26.37
N SER A 440 12.10 19.81 26.23
CA SER A 440 13.17 20.23 27.15
C SER A 440 12.66 20.52 28.56
N ALA A 441 11.42 21.01 28.67
CA ALA A 441 10.74 21.27 29.95
C ALA A 441 10.10 20.02 30.58
N GLY A 442 10.16 18.86 29.93
CA GLY A 442 9.49 17.63 30.40
C GLY A 442 7.96 17.71 30.34
N LEU A 443 7.40 18.70 29.65
CA LEU A 443 5.97 18.86 29.48
C LEU A 443 5.46 17.85 28.43
N SER A 444 4.32 17.22 28.70
CA SER A 444 3.66 16.39 27.68
C SER A 444 3.11 17.32 26.58
N PRO A 445 3.36 17.04 25.29
CA PRO A 445 2.75 17.81 24.21
C PRO A 445 1.24 17.62 24.24
N LEU A 446 0.52 18.66 23.79
CA LEU A 446 -0.93 18.77 23.57
C LEU A 446 -1.72 17.49 23.91
N SER A 447 -1.88 17.20 25.20
CA SER A 447 -3.01 16.38 25.63
C SER A 447 -4.24 17.22 25.28
N PRO A 448 -5.26 16.68 24.60
CA PRO A 448 -6.58 17.25 24.81
C PRO A 448 -6.79 17.26 26.32
N ASP A 449 -7.22 18.37 26.91
CA ASP A 449 -7.65 18.36 28.30
C ASP A 449 -8.72 17.27 28.44
N VAL A 450 -8.36 16.13 29.04
CA VAL A 450 -9.31 15.07 29.38
C VAL A 450 -10.15 15.49 30.61
N ASN A 451 -9.96 16.70 31.12
CA ASN A 451 -10.64 17.25 32.29
C ASN A 451 -11.85 18.14 31.95
N SER A 452 -12.74 17.68 31.05
CA SER A 452 -14.09 18.25 30.96
C SER A 452 -15.17 17.21 30.66
N ILE A 453 -15.05 16.02 31.25
CA ILE A 453 -16.20 15.14 31.48
C ILE A 453 -16.31 14.97 32.99
N THR A 454 -16.92 15.96 33.63
CA THR A 454 -17.54 15.77 34.94
C THR A 454 -18.94 15.21 34.69
N ILE A 455 -19.27 14.16 35.44
CA ILE A 455 -20.47 13.32 35.42
C ILE A 455 -21.77 14.11 35.28
#